data_AF-A0A976KF42-F1
#
_entry.id   AF-A0A976KF42-F1
#
_cell.length_a   1.000
_cell.length_b   1.000
_cell.length_c   1.000
_cell.angle_alpha   90.00
_cell.angle_beta   90.00
_cell.angle_gamma   90.00
#
_symmetry.space_group_name_H-M   'P 1'
#
loop_
_entity.id
_entity.type
_entity.pdbx_description
1 polymer ?
#
loop_
_entity_poly.entity_id
_entity_poly.type
_entity_poly.pdbx_seq_one_letter_code
_entity_poly.pdbx_strand_id
1 'polypeptide(L)'
;MCFADFFPLFDVPFEYGGGWGKSADEGPEPVVVIDSETNRRLFGGENSVGRTLRIENRDFTVVGVVAEWRPPIKFFDVHNGQFDEPEAIYMPFNFNVPMEIYSWGNNSNWKYYEGDAYEDWLGSENVFIQMWVQLDDKQQHDEYLSFLNAYTNEQKKLGRFPRPTNNLLLPVMDWMEQEEVVPEVARALLIISILFLIVCSVNLIGILLGKFLARAPEVGVRRALGASRRSVFIQHLVECEVLGLIGGVVGVGLSLLALKLINRLFENEVSFHLDLNMVLAALMLSLVAGLVAGVYPAWRICRVPPANYLKLQ
;
A
#
# COMPACT_ATOMS: atom_id res chain seq x y z
N MET A 1 18.26 6.01 -11.47
CA MET A 1 19.58 5.34 -11.52
C MET A 1 19.65 4.33 -10.38
N CYS A 2 20.17 3.13 -10.60
CA CYS A 2 20.28 2.09 -9.58
C CYS A 2 21.46 1.16 -9.86
N PHE A 3 21.72 0.22 -8.96
CA PHE A 3 22.65 -0.89 -9.19
C PHE A 3 21.90 -2.12 -9.71
N ALA A 4 22.62 -3.09 -10.29
CA ALA A 4 22.06 -4.33 -10.81
C ALA A 4 21.20 -5.07 -9.77
N ASP A 5 21.60 -5.01 -8.50
CA ASP A 5 20.93 -5.68 -7.39
C ASP A 5 19.51 -5.11 -7.10
N PHE A 6 19.14 -3.94 -7.66
CA PHE A 6 17.79 -3.36 -7.54
C PHE A 6 16.68 -4.31 -8.03
N PHE A 7 16.89 -4.93 -9.19
CA PHE A 7 15.87 -5.77 -9.82
C PHE A 7 15.52 -7.03 -9.02
N PRO A 8 16.51 -7.86 -8.59
CA PRO A 8 16.21 -9.00 -7.73
C PRO A 8 15.80 -8.59 -6.32
N LEU A 9 16.29 -7.46 -5.78
CA LEU A 9 15.93 -7.01 -4.43
C LEU A 9 14.46 -6.64 -4.29
N PHE A 10 13.86 -6.09 -5.34
CA PHE A 10 12.45 -5.66 -5.36
C PHE A 10 11.54 -6.56 -6.21
N ASP A 11 12.03 -7.73 -6.61
CA ASP A 11 11.32 -8.69 -7.45
C ASP A 11 10.67 -8.03 -8.69
N VAL A 12 11.42 -7.15 -9.36
CA VAL A 12 10.92 -6.38 -10.50
C VAL A 12 10.58 -7.33 -11.66
N PRO A 13 9.32 -7.39 -12.13
CA PRO A 13 8.92 -8.33 -13.16
C PRO A 13 9.32 -7.83 -14.56
N PHE A 14 9.78 -8.73 -15.42
CA PHE A 14 10.17 -8.40 -16.79
C PHE A 14 9.20 -9.02 -17.81
N GLU A 15 8.82 -8.24 -18.82
CA GLU A 15 8.13 -8.74 -20.01
C GLU A 15 9.14 -9.34 -21.01
N TYR A 16 10.29 -8.67 -21.17
CA TYR A 16 11.40 -9.12 -22.01
C TYR A 16 12.74 -8.91 -21.30
N GLY A 17 13.69 -9.82 -21.51
CA GLY A 17 15.05 -9.68 -20.97
C GLY A 17 15.12 -9.74 -19.44
N GLY A 18 15.97 -8.90 -18.86
CA GLY A 18 16.18 -8.82 -17.40
C GLY A 18 17.01 -7.60 -17.00
N GLY A 19 17.43 -7.56 -15.74
CA GLY A 19 18.40 -6.57 -15.26
C GLY A 19 19.79 -6.76 -15.88
N TRP A 20 20.67 -5.77 -15.74
CA TRP A 20 22.08 -5.89 -16.14
C TRP A 20 22.91 -6.67 -15.11
N GLY A 21 24.09 -7.13 -15.52
CA GLY A 21 25.06 -7.79 -14.64
C GLY A 21 25.96 -6.79 -13.89
N LYS A 22 26.63 -7.24 -12.83
CA LYS A 22 27.52 -6.41 -11.99
C LYS A 22 28.66 -5.72 -12.77
N SER A 23 29.07 -6.25 -13.92
CA SER A 23 30.09 -5.61 -14.76
C SER A 23 29.68 -4.21 -15.22
N ALA A 24 28.38 -4.00 -15.51
CA ALA A 24 27.84 -2.71 -15.90
C ALA A 24 27.81 -1.69 -14.74
N ASP A 25 27.84 -2.17 -13.49
CA ASP A 25 28.02 -1.30 -12.32
C ASP A 25 29.51 -0.94 -12.14
N GLU A 26 30.45 -1.85 -12.39
CA GLU A 26 31.90 -1.60 -12.21
C GLU A 26 32.51 -0.69 -13.29
N GLY A 27 32.18 -0.95 -14.55
CA GLY A 27 32.52 -0.10 -15.69
C GLY A 27 31.22 0.24 -16.39
N PRO A 28 30.85 1.52 -16.56
CA PRO A 28 29.51 1.92 -17.00
C PRO A 28 29.26 1.48 -18.46
N GLU A 29 28.87 0.21 -18.62
CA GLU A 29 28.38 -0.34 -19.86
C GLU A 29 27.07 0.40 -20.17
N PRO A 30 26.92 1.00 -21.36
CA PRO A 30 25.75 1.80 -21.67
C PRO A 30 24.55 0.88 -21.93
N VAL A 31 23.97 0.37 -20.86
CA VAL A 31 22.80 -0.49 -20.84
C VAL A 31 21.66 0.18 -20.08
N VAL A 32 20.43 -0.13 -20.47
CA VAL A 32 19.22 0.39 -19.81
C VAL A 32 18.15 -0.69 -19.71
N VAL A 33 17.32 -0.56 -18.68
CA VAL A 33 16.04 -1.25 -18.57
C VAL A 33 14.95 -0.18 -18.71
N ILE A 34 13.93 -0.45 -19.51
CA ILE A 34 12.81 0.48 -19.74
C ILE A 34 11.49 -0.13 -19.29
N ASP A 35 10.51 0.70 -18.97
CA ASP A 35 9.16 0.23 -18.66
C ASP A 35 8.36 -0.16 -19.92
N SER A 36 7.25 -0.87 -19.71
CA SER A 36 6.36 -1.32 -20.79
C SER A 36 5.75 -0.16 -21.59
N GLU A 37 5.42 0.96 -20.94
CA GLU A 37 4.90 2.17 -21.58
C GLU A 37 5.90 2.77 -22.58
N THR A 38 7.15 2.95 -22.15
CA THR A 38 8.25 3.44 -22.98
C THR A 38 8.54 2.48 -24.12
N ASN A 39 8.51 1.17 -23.85
CA ASN A 39 8.70 0.16 -24.89
C ASN A 39 7.59 0.22 -25.97
N ARG A 40 6.32 0.39 -25.56
CA ARG A 40 5.19 0.59 -26.49
C ARG A 40 5.37 1.83 -27.34
N ARG A 41 5.76 2.96 -26.72
CA ARG A 41 5.90 4.26 -27.41
C ARG A 41 7.07 4.29 -28.40
N LEU A 42 8.22 3.70 -28.03
CA LEU A 42 9.45 3.82 -28.81
C LEU A 42 9.70 2.64 -29.76
N PHE A 43 9.26 1.43 -29.39
CA PHE A 43 9.57 0.20 -30.12
C PHE A 43 8.32 -0.58 -30.55
N GLY A 44 7.12 -0.03 -30.35
CA GLY A 44 5.86 -0.65 -30.73
C GLY A 44 5.41 -1.80 -29.82
N GLY A 45 6.05 -1.97 -28.66
CA GLY A 45 5.69 -3.01 -27.67
C GLY A 45 6.29 -4.39 -27.98
N GLU A 46 7.06 -4.54 -29.05
CA GLU A 46 7.81 -5.76 -29.34
C GLU A 46 9.00 -5.93 -28.38
N ASN A 47 9.64 -7.09 -28.42
CA ASN A 47 10.91 -7.31 -27.73
C ASN A 47 11.98 -6.33 -28.27
N SER A 48 12.34 -5.36 -27.43
CA SER A 48 13.35 -4.34 -27.73
C SER A 48 14.73 -4.66 -27.16
N VAL A 49 14.92 -5.82 -26.51
CA VAL A 49 16.22 -6.23 -26.00
C VAL A 49 17.25 -6.27 -27.13
N GLY A 50 18.40 -5.64 -26.91
CA GLY A 50 19.46 -5.46 -27.89
C GLY A 50 19.25 -4.27 -28.86
N ARG A 51 18.09 -3.60 -28.83
CA ARG A 51 17.89 -2.35 -29.58
C ARG A 51 18.55 -1.18 -28.85
N THR A 52 18.86 -0.13 -29.61
CA THR A 52 19.50 1.07 -29.10
C THR A 52 18.46 2.12 -28.71
N LEU A 53 18.65 2.74 -27.55
CA LEU A 53 17.92 3.89 -27.06
C LEU A 53 18.91 5.05 -26.87
N ARG A 54 18.65 6.18 -27.53
CA ARG A 54 19.43 7.40 -27.35
C ARG A 54 18.87 8.18 -26.16
N ILE A 55 19.68 8.37 -25.12
CA ILE A 55 19.37 9.24 -23.97
C ILE A 55 20.35 10.40 -24.01
N GLU A 56 19.84 11.63 -24.09
CA GLU A 56 20.64 12.83 -24.35
C GLU A 56 21.53 12.63 -25.59
N ASN A 57 22.85 12.61 -25.42
CA ASN A 57 23.84 12.44 -26.49
C ASN A 57 24.53 11.06 -26.47
N ARG A 58 23.97 10.06 -25.77
CA ARG A 58 24.60 8.74 -25.58
C ARG A 58 23.67 7.60 -25.99
N ASP A 59 24.23 6.63 -26.71
CA ASP A 59 23.54 5.40 -27.09
C ASP A 59 23.60 4.39 -25.96
N PHE A 60 22.44 3.89 -25.53
CA PHE A 60 22.29 2.80 -24.59
C PHE A 60 21.67 1.58 -25.27
N THR A 61 22.06 0.39 -24.85
CA THR A 61 21.45 -0.87 -25.29
C THR A 61 20.38 -1.28 -24.31
N VAL A 62 19.16 -1.55 -24.77
CA VAL A 62 18.08 -2.07 -23.93
C VAL A 62 18.41 -3.51 -23.56
N VAL A 63 18.48 -3.83 -22.27
CA VAL A 63 18.75 -5.20 -21.76
C VAL A 63 17.52 -5.86 -21.15
N GLY A 64 16.50 -5.06 -20.81
CA GLY A 64 15.24 -5.54 -20.29
C GLY A 64 14.10 -4.54 -20.46
N VAL A 65 12.89 -5.09 -20.49
CA VAL A 65 11.63 -4.36 -20.45
C VAL A 65 10.86 -4.83 -19.24
N VAL A 66 10.61 -3.93 -18.29
CA VAL A 66 9.79 -4.19 -17.11
C VAL A 66 8.35 -4.42 -17.57
N ALA A 67 7.70 -5.45 -17.02
CA ALA A 67 6.27 -5.69 -17.23
C ALA A 67 5.42 -4.54 -16.65
N GLU A 68 4.10 -4.63 -16.68
CA GLU A 68 3.26 -3.66 -15.96
C GLU A 68 3.46 -3.81 -14.43
N TRP A 69 4.44 -3.07 -13.91
CA TRP A 69 4.83 -3.02 -12.50
C TRP A 69 4.39 -1.69 -11.90
N ARG A 70 3.37 -1.74 -11.05
CA ARG A 70 2.76 -0.58 -10.42
C ARG A 70 2.50 -0.89 -8.94
N PRO A 71 3.55 -0.92 -8.09
CA PRO A 71 3.35 -1.10 -6.67
C PRO A 71 2.48 0.06 -6.15
N PRO A 72 1.56 -0.19 -5.19
CA PRO A 72 0.67 0.84 -4.68
C PRO A 72 1.43 1.97 -3.96
N ILE A 73 2.65 1.68 -3.49
CA ILE A 73 3.57 2.62 -2.89
C ILE A 73 4.96 2.29 -3.44
N LYS A 74 5.67 3.30 -3.97
CA LYS A 74 7.10 3.20 -4.29
C LYS A 74 7.92 3.25 -3.00
N PHE A 75 7.91 2.17 -2.24
CA PHE A 75 8.62 2.10 -0.95
C PHE A 75 10.13 2.30 -1.10
N PHE A 76 10.69 2.08 -2.29
CA PHE A 76 12.10 2.34 -2.61
C PHE A 76 12.42 3.82 -2.86
N ASP A 77 11.41 4.70 -3.03
CA ASP A 77 11.55 6.14 -3.23
C ASP A 77 10.37 6.90 -2.58
N VAL A 78 10.37 6.94 -1.25
CA VAL A 78 9.31 7.58 -0.45
C VAL A 78 9.35 9.11 -0.49
N HIS A 79 10.51 9.68 -0.84
CA HIS A 79 10.73 11.13 -0.81
C HIS A 79 10.36 11.83 -2.11
N ASN A 80 10.32 11.11 -3.24
CA ASN A 80 10.11 11.70 -4.56
C ASN A 80 8.95 11.00 -5.29
N GLY A 81 7.74 11.28 -4.80
CA GLY A 81 6.51 10.79 -5.42
C GLY A 81 6.18 9.35 -5.03
N GLN A 82 6.05 9.06 -3.74
CA GLN A 82 5.77 7.71 -3.22
C GLN A 82 4.51 7.02 -3.78
N PHE A 83 3.59 7.78 -4.39
CA PHE A 83 2.37 7.28 -5.03
C PHE A 83 2.37 7.44 -6.57
N ASP A 84 3.47 7.94 -7.13
CA ASP A 84 3.65 8.12 -8.56
C ASP A 84 3.95 6.77 -9.23
N GLU A 85 3.84 6.73 -10.57
CA GLU A 85 4.28 5.56 -11.33
C GLU A 85 5.80 5.33 -11.17
N PRO A 86 6.28 4.07 -11.16
CA PRO A 86 7.71 3.77 -11.16
C PRO A 86 8.46 4.40 -12.35
N GLU A 87 9.78 4.44 -12.23
CA GLU A 87 10.65 5.10 -13.18
C GLU A 87 10.55 4.45 -14.56
N ALA A 88 10.36 5.27 -15.60
CA ALA A 88 10.25 4.78 -16.97
C ALA A 88 11.57 4.17 -17.51
N ILE A 89 12.72 4.60 -16.95
CA ILE A 89 14.06 4.19 -17.39
C ILE A 89 14.95 3.96 -16.16
N TYR A 90 15.58 2.79 -16.12
CA TYR A 90 16.62 2.40 -15.17
C TYR A 90 17.97 2.30 -15.89
N MET A 91 19.02 2.83 -15.27
CA MET A 91 20.38 2.81 -15.80
C MET A 91 21.41 2.66 -14.66
N PRO A 92 22.61 2.12 -14.93
CA PRO A 92 23.63 1.90 -13.92
C PRO A 92 24.01 3.19 -13.17
N PHE A 93 24.10 3.11 -11.84
CA PHE A 93 24.31 4.27 -10.98
C PHE A 93 25.55 5.09 -11.34
N ASN A 94 26.63 4.41 -11.73
CA ASN A 94 27.90 5.04 -12.08
C ASN A 94 27.86 5.84 -13.40
N PHE A 95 26.72 5.89 -14.10
CA PHE A 95 26.48 6.89 -15.17
C PHE A 95 26.29 8.31 -14.63
N ASN A 96 26.05 8.49 -13.33
CA ASN A 96 25.95 9.82 -12.73
C ASN A 96 27.18 10.68 -13.03
N VAL A 97 28.40 10.12 -12.94
CA VAL A 97 29.65 10.84 -13.20
C VAL A 97 29.84 11.23 -14.66
N PRO A 98 29.86 10.30 -15.63
CA PRO A 98 30.07 10.66 -17.03
C PRO A 98 28.92 11.48 -17.65
N MET A 99 27.73 11.48 -17.04
CA MET A 99 26.59 12.30 -17.48
C MET A 99 26.36 13.54 -16.61
N GLU A 100 27.20 13.79 -15.60
CA GLU A 100 27.08 14.89 -14.65
C GLU A 100 25.66 15.03 -14.06
N ILE A 101 25.06 13.91 -13.67
CA ILE A 101 23.70 13.86 -13.12
C ILE A 101 23.73 14.18 -11.63
N TYR A 102 23.14 15.31 -11.27
CA TYR A 102 22.97 15.75 -9.88
C TYR A 102 21.84 14.99 -9.17
N SER A 103 21.90 14.93 -7.84
CA SER A 103 20.77 14.41 -7.05
C SER A 103 19.55 15.32 -7.17
N TRP A 104 18.37 14.70 -7.24
CA TRP A 104 17.08 15.38 -7.27
C TRP A 104 16.30 15.06 -5.99
N GLY A 105 15.49 16.00 -5.52
CA GLY A 105 14.77 15.91 -4.25
C GLY A 105 15.31 16.84 -3.16
N ASN A 106 14.88 16.60 -1.92
CA ASN A 106 15.27 17.41 -0.77
C ASN A 106 16.68 17.03 -0.28
N ASN A 107 17.67 17.88 -0.59
CA ASN A 107 18.99 17.82 0.00
C ASN A 107 19.12 18.88 1.10
N SER A 108 18.93 18.49 2.37
CA SER A 108 19.18 19.38 3.50
C SER A 108 20.64 19.32 3.94
N ASN A 109 21.41 20.28 3.47
CA ASN A 109 22.85 20.36 3.72
C ASN A 109 23.17 21.27 4.90
N TRP A 110 24.11 20.84 5.75
CA TRP A 110 24.55 21.61 6.91
C TRP A 110 25.77 22.50 6.62
N LYS A 111 26.40 22.33 5.45
CA LYS A 111 27.54 23.11 4.97
C LYS A 111 27.25 23.63 3.57
N TYR A 112 27.49 24.93 3.36
CA TYR A 112 27.37 25.53 2.04
C TYR A 112 28.51 25.05 1.13
N TYR A 113 28.19 24.81 -0.13
CA TYR A 113 29.13 24.39 -1.16
C TYR A 113 29.33 25.53 -2.16
N GLU A 114 30.58 25.88 -2.45
CA GLU A 114 30.99 27.05 -3.24
C GLU A 114 31.68 26.67 -4.57
N GLY A 115 31.40 25.50 -5.13
CA GLY A 115 31.95 25.08 -6.42
C GLY A 115 30.91 25.06 -7.54
N ASP A 116 31.36 25.26 -8.76
CA ASP A 116 30.52 25.20 -9.97
C ASP A 116 30.74 23.89 -10.76
N ALA A 117 31.78 23.12 -10.43
CA ALA A 117 32.11 21.88 -11.12
C ALA A 117 31.40 20.67 -10.51
N TYR A 118 31.06 19.68 -11.35
CA TYR A 118 30.46 18.42 -10.91
C TYR A 118 31.39 17.61 -9.99
N GLU A 119 32.70 17.60 -10.25
CA GLU A 119 33.70 16.90 -9.44
C GLU A 119 33.84 17.50 -8.03
N ASP A 120 33.80 18.82 -7.93
CA ASP A 120 33.78 19.53 -6.64
C ASP A 120 32.50 19.19 -5.86
N TRP A 121 31.36 19.03 -6.55
CA TRP A 121 30.08 18.64 -5.93
C TRP A 121 30.14 17.19 -5.40
N LEU A 122 30.76 16.26 -6.14
CA LEU A 122 30.99 14.89 -5.66
C LEU A 122 31.87 14.84 -4.40
N GLY A 123 32.89 15.71 -4.33
CA GLY A 123 33.75 15.84 -3.15
C GLY A 123 33.10 16.58 -1.97
N SER A 124 31.92 17.16 -2.18
CA SER A 124 31.18 17.88 -1.15
C SER A 124 30.47 16.92 -0.18
N GLU A 125 29.86 17.48 0.86
CA GLU A 125 28.99 16.73 1.78
C GLU A 125 27.50 16.90 1.44
N ASN A 126 27.21 17.27 0.18
CA ASN A 126 25.86 17.61 -0.30
C ASN A 126 25.22 16.49 -1.15
N VAL A 127 25.81 15.30 -1.15
CA VAL A 127 25.34 14.15 -1.91
C VAL A 127 24.66 13.18 -0.96
N PHE A 128 23.36 12.97 -1.15
CA PHE A 128 22.59 11.95 -0.47
C PHE A 128 22.39 10.75 -1.40
N ILE A 129 22.75 9.57 -0.92
CA ILE A 129 22.55 8.30 -1.62
C ILE A 129 21.68 7.43 -0.72
N GLN A 130 20.55 6.97 -1.26
CA GLN A 130 19.70 5.99 -0.60
C GLN A 130 20.17 4.58 -0.99
N MET A 131 20.49 3.77 0.02
CA MET A 131 20.95 2.40 -0.16
C MET A 131 19.95 1.45 0.47
N TRP A 132 19.69 0.33 -0.21
CA TRP A 132 18.87 -0.76 0.29
C TRP A 132 19.71 -2.00 0.47
N VAL A 133 19.34 -2.83 1.45
CA VAL A 133 20.01 -4.08 1.74
C VAL A 133 18.97 -5.13 2.12
N GLN A 134 19.16 -6.36 1.65
CA GLN A 134 18.43 -7.53 2.12
C GLN A 134 19.24 -8.21 3.22
N LEU A 135 18.62 -8.40 4.38
CA LEU A 135 19.19 -9.10 5.53
C LEU A 135 18.19 -10.18 5.92
N ASP A 136 18.53 -11.43 5.67
CA ASP A 136 17.61 -12.57 5.75
C ASP A 136 17.34 -13.01 7.20
N ASP A 137 18.26 -12.67 8.10
CA ASP A 137 18.18 -13.08 9.50
C ASP A 137 18.70 -12.00 10.46
N LYS A 138 18.43 -12.24 11.74
CA LYS A 138 18.83 -11.32 12.81
C LYS A 138 20.35 -11.18 12.94
N GLN A 139 21.11 -12.22 12.63
CA GLN A 139 22.57 -12.16 12.73
C GLN A 139 23.12 -11.19 11.66
N GLN A 140 22.67 -11.31 10.42
CA GLN A 140 23.04 -10.39 9.33
C GLN A 140 22.64 -8.95 9.68
N HIS A 141 21.45 -8.76 10.24
CA HIS A 141 20.99 -7.46 10.74
C HIS A 141 21.95 -6.87 11.79
N ASP A 142 22.27 -7.62 12.83
CA ASP A 142 23.09 -7.13 13.95
C ASP A 142 24.55 -6.90 13.52
N GLU A 143 25.09 -7.73 12.61
CA GLU A 143 26.41 -7.55 11.99
C GLU A 143 26.47 -6.29 11.12
N TYR A 144 25.47 -6.06 10.27
CA TYR A 144 25.41 -4.88 9.41
C TYR A 144 25.23 -3.59 10.23
N LEU A 145 24.39 -3.62 11.27
CA LEU A 145 24.24 -2.49 12.19
C LEU A 145 25.55 -2.15 12.90
N SER A 146 26.28 -3.19 13.33
CA SER A 146 27.59 -3.03 13.97
C SER A 146 28.61 -2.42 13.01
N PHE A 147 28.60 -2.84 11.74
CA PHE A 147 29.41 -2.24 10.69
C PHE A 147 29.08 -0.75 10.48
N LEU A 148 27.79 -0.38 10.35
CA LEU A 148 27.38 1.02 10.20
C LEU A 148 27.82 1.88 11.40
N ASN A 149 27.64 1.36 12.61
CA ASN A 149 28.08 2.04 13.83
C ASN A 149 29.59 2.25 13.87
N ALA A 150 30.38 1.24 13.49
CA ALA A 150 31.83 1.35 13.40
C ALA A 150 32.24 2.40 12.37
N TYR A 151 31.67 2.34 11.16
CA TYR A 151 31.91 3.32 10.10
C TYR A 151 31.61 4.75 10.55
N THR A 152 30.42 5.01 11.11
CA THR A 152 30.04 6.34 11.61
C THR A 152 31.02 6.83 12.68
N ASN A 153 31.46 5.95 13.59
CA ASN A 153 32.42 6.32 14.63
C ASN A 153 33.81 6.63 14.08
N GLU A 154 34.26 5.97 13.02
CA GLU A 154 35.50 6.32 12.33
C GLU A 154 35.39 7.67 11.62
N GLN A 155 34.28 7.92 10.92
CA GLN A 155 34.02 9.21 10.27
C GLN A 155 33.96 10.36 11.29
N LYS A 156 33.43 10.10 12.50
CA LYS A 156 33.47 11.05 13.63
C LYS A 156 34.87 11.44 14.07
N LYS A 157 35.83 10.51 14.05
CA LYS A 157 37.24 10.82 14.36
C LYS A 157 37.86 11.75 13.32
N LEU A 158 37.34 11.74 12.08
CA LEU A 158 37.74 12.63 10.99
C LEU A 158 36.98 13.96 11.00
N GLY A 159 36.13 14.22 12.01
CA GLY A 159 35.35 15.45 12.13
C GLY A 159 34.02 15.45 11.35
N ARG A 160 33.62 14.32 10.76
CA ARG A 160 32.34 14.16 10.05
C ARG A 160 31.26 13.65 11.00
N PHE A 161 29.98 13.83 10.66
CA PHE A 161 28.83 13.37 11.46
C PHE A 161 28.85 13.80 12.95
N PRO A 162 28.95 15.09 13.29
CA PRO A 162 29.14 15.56 14.67
C PRO A 162 27.96 15.27 15.62
N ARG A 163 26.79 14.91 15.09
CA ARG A 163 25.59 14.61 15.87
C ARG A 163 25.72 13.25 16.58
N PRO A 164 24.95 13.00 17.66
CA PRO A 164 24.82 11.66 18.24
C PRO A 164 24.48 10.62 17.16
N THR A 165 25.04 9.42 17.27
CA THR A 165 24.80 8.36 16.28
C THR A 165 23.33 7.99 16.29
N ASN A 166 22.71 7.98 15.11
CA ASN A 166 21.30 7.62 14.92
C ASN A 166 21.16 6.64 13.75
N ASN A 167 22.02 5.63 13.73
CA ASN A 167 21.99 4.60 12.70
C ASN A 167 20.80 3.67 12.99
N LEU A 168 19.89 3.59 12.03
CA LEU A 168 18.69 2.76 12.11
C LEU A 168 18.70 1.79 10.91
N LEU A 169 18.37 0.54 11.18
CA LEU A 169 18.06 -0.46 10.16
C LEU A 169 16.63 -0.90 10.40
N LEU A 170 15.72 -0.27 9.67
CA LEU A 170 14.30 -0.55 9.82
C LEU A 170 13.84 -1.53 8.73
N PRO A 171 13.04 -2.54 9.09
CA PRO A 171 12.21 -3.24 8.12
C PRO A 171 11.36 -2.25 7.31
N VAL A 172 11.00 -2.60 6.07
CA VAL A 172 10.27 -1.72 5.14
C VAL A 172 9.03 -1.09 5.79
N MET A 173 8.26 -1.86 6.57
CA MET A 173 7.04 -1.36 7.21
C MET A 173 7.33 -0.32 8.30
N ASP A 174 8.36 -0.55 9.11
CA ASP A 174 8.76 0.38 10.18
C ASP A 174 9.39 1.65 9.58
N TRP A 175 10.13 1.50 8.47
CA TRP A 175 10.65 2.61 7.68
C TRP A 175 9.53 3.49 7.12
N MET A 176 8.51 2.87 6.52
CA MET A 176 7.35 3.60 6.00
C MET A 176 6.54 4.32 7.10
N GLU A 177 6.52 3.76 8.32
CA GLU A 177 5.94 4.45 9.47
C GLU A 177 6.79 5.63 9.93
N GLN A 178 8.12 5.47 9.96
CA GLN A 178 9.05 6.55 10.30
C GLN A 178 8.96 7.73 9.32
N GLU A 179 8.83 7.44 8.03
CA GLU A 179 8.70 8.45 6.98
C GLU A 179 7.27 8.98 6.80
N GLU A 180 6.35 8.59 7.68
CA GLU A 180 4.95 9.06 7.68
C GLU A 180 4.25 8.88 6.31
N VAL A 181 4.62 7.82 5.57
CA VAL A 181 4.15 7.54 4.21
C VAL A 181 2.62 7.52 4.14
N VAL A 182 1.97 6.98 5.18
CA VAL A 182 0.53 7.06 5.36
C VAL A 182 0.21 8.24 6.28
N PRO A 183 -0.43 9.31 5.77
CA PRO A 183 -0.71 10.50 6.57
C PRO A 183 -1.56 10.17 7.80
N GLU A 184 -1.30 10.84 8.93
CA GLU A 184 -2.09 10.66 10.16
C GLU A 184 -3.59 10.91 9.93
N VAL A 185 -3.93 11.80 8.99
CA VAL A 185 -5.31 12.09 8.59
C VAL A 185 -6.02 10.85 8.03
N ALA A 186 -5.32 10.01 7.28
CA ALA A 186 -5.88 8.76 6.77
C ALA A 186 -6.21 7.78 7.91
N ARG A 187 -5.32 7.67 8.91
CA ARG A 187 -5.56 6.88 10.14
C ARG A 187 -6.78 7.43 10.91
N ALA A 188 -6.90 8.75 11.03
CA ALA A 188 -8.05 9.38 11.69
C ALA A 188 -9.38 9.11 10.95
N LEU A 189 -9.39 9.20 9.61
CA LEU A 189 -10.57 8.90 8.79
C LEU A 189 -11.02 7.45 8.93
N LEU A 190 -10.09 6.50 9.05
CA LEU A 190 -10.42 5.10 9.31
C LEU A 190 -11.12 4.93 10.66
N ILE A 191 -10.59 5.56 11.72
CA ILE A 191 -11.20 5.53 13.06
C ILE A 191 -12.60 6.13 13.03
N ILE A 192 -12.78 7.29 12.38
CA ILE A 192 -14.09 7.95 12.24
C ILE A 192 -15.07 7.04 11.50
N SER A 193 -14.63 6.36 10.44
CA SER A 193 -15.47 5.43 9.66
C SER A 193 -15.93 4.24 10.52
N ILE A 194 -15.06 3.69 11.36
CA ILE A 194 -15.41 2.60 12.29
C ILE A 194 -16.40 3.09 13.35
N LEU A 195 -16.19 4.28 13.92
CA LEU A 195 -17.12 4.88 14.89
C LEU A 195 -18.50 5.09 14.27
N PHE A 196 -18.55 5.58 13.03
CA PHE A 196 -19.81 5.76 12.30
C PHE A 196 -20.51 4.41 12.05
N LEU A 197 -19.77 3.38 11.66
CA LEU A 197 -20.30 2.02 11.51
C LEU A 197 -20.90 1.49 12.82
N ILE A 198 -20.25 1.74 13.96
CA ILE A 198 -20.77 1.35 15.28
C ILE A 198 -22.11 2.07 15.55
N VAL A 199 -22.18 3.38 15.32
CA VAL A 199 -23.41 4.16 15.50
C VAL A 199 -24.54 3.63 14.60
N CYS A 200 -24.25 3.37 13.33
CA CYS A 200 -25.20 2.77 12.39
C CYS A 200 -25.66 1.38 12.85
N SER A 201 -24.74 0.55 13.38
CA SER A 201 -25.06 -0.79 13.88
C SER A 201 -25.98 -0.75 15.09
N VAL A 202 -25.75 0.19 16.03
CA VAL A 202 -26.63 0.39 17.19
C VAL A 202 -28.03 0.84 16.77
N ASN A 203 -28.12 1.74 15.79
CA ASN A 203 -29.42 2.14 15.22
C ASN A 203 -30.13 0.94 14.59
N LEU A 204 -29.41 0.13 13.81
CA LEU A 204 -29.94 -1.06 13.16
C LEU A 204 -30.48 -2.08 14.17
N ILE A 205 -29.83 -2.26 15.34
CA ILE A 205 -30.36 -3.07 16.45
C ILE A 205 -31.76 -2.59 16.87
N GLY A 206 -31.93 -1.27 17.04
CA GLY A 206 -33.20 -0.67 17.45
C GLY A 206 -34.33 -0.92 16.45
N ILE A 207 -34.04 -0.69 15.16
CA ILE A 207 -35.00 -0.94 14.06
C ILE A 207 -35.37 -2.42 13.97
N LEU A 208 -34.38 -3.32 14.00
CA LEU A 208 -34.62 -4.76 13.95
C LEU A 208 -35.41 -5.26 15.16
N LEU A 209 -35.10 -4.77 16.36
CA LEU A 209 -35.84 -5.10 17.57
C LEU A 209 -37.32 -4.72 17.44
N GLY A 210 -37.61 -3.49 16.99
CA GLY A 210 -38.98 -3.04 16.75
C GLY A 210 -39.70 -3.90 15.71
N LYS A 211 -39.05 -4.16 14.56
CA LYS A 211 -39.58 -5.00 13.48
C LYS A 211 -39.90 -6.41 13.95
N PHE A 212 -39.01 -7.04 14.71
CA PHE A 212 -39.20 -8.40 15.19
C PHE A 212 -40.28 -8.46 16.26
N LEU A 213 -40.27 -7.54 17.24
CA LEU A 213 -41.32 -7.47 18.26
C LEU A 213 -42.71 -7.24 17.67
N ALA A 214 -42.83 -6.46 16.59
CA ALA A 214 -44.10 -6.30 15.87
C ALA A 214 -44.62 -7.62 15.26
N ARG A 215 -43.72 -8.53 14.87
CA ARG A 215 -44.04 -9.88 14.34
C ARG A 215 -44.12 -10.95 15.44
N ALA A 216 -44.01 -10.59 16.72
CA ALA A 216 -44.01 -11.54 17.83
C ALA A 216 -45.29 -12.42 17.94
N PRO A 217 -46.50 -11.94 17.61
CA PRO A 217 -47.71 -12.78 17.61
C PRO A 217 -47.60 -13.96 16.62
N GLU A 218 -47.11 -13.72 15.40
CA GLU A 218 -46.92 -14.76 14.38
C GLU A 218 -45.92 -15.82 14.84
N VAL A 219 -44.82 -15.37 15.46
CA VAL A 219 -43.82 -16.26 16.06
C VAL A 219 -44.41 -17.06 17.21
N GLY A 220 -45.31 -16.46 18.00
CA GLY A 220 -46.07 -17.11 19.07
C GLY A 220 -46.91 -18.27 18.55
N VAL A 221 -47.66 -18.06 17.46
CA VAL A 221 -48.45 -19.10 16.79
C VAL A 221 -47.56 -20.23 16.25
N ARG A 222 -46.48 -19.90 15.52
CA ARG A 222 -45.54 -20.90 14.99
C ARG A 222 -44.92 -21.76 16.10
N ARG A 223 -44.58 -21.14 17.23
CA ARG A 223 -44.04 -21.85 18.40
C ARG A 223 -45.10 -22.71 19.09
N ALA A 224 -46.36 -22.29 19.12
CA ALA A 224 -47.47 -23.11 19.64
C ALA A 224 -47.73 -24.33 18.76
N LEU A 225 -47.50 -24.22 17.44
CA LEU A 225 -47.56 -25.31 16.47
C LEU A 225 -46.31 -26.22 16.47
N GLY A 226 -45.35 -25.99 17.37
CA GLY A 226 -44.18 -26.86 17.56
C GLY A 226 -42.86 -26.37 16.96
N ALA A 227 -42.79 -25.15 16.42
CA ALA A 227 -41.51 -24.60 15.92
C ALA A 227 -40.48 -24.42 17.05
N SER A 228 -39.27 -24.94 16.85
CA SER A 228 -38.19 -24.81 17.84
C SER A 228 -37.68 -23.36 17.94
N ARG A 229 -37.20 -22.96 19.12
CA ARG A 229 -36.57 -21.63 19.32
C ARG A 229 -35.37 -21.42 18.40
N ARG A 230 -34.62 -22.50 18.12
CA ARG A 230 -33.45 -22.47 17.23
C ARG A 230 -33.86 -22.16 15.78
N SER A 231 -34.95 -22.76 15.30
CA SER A 231 -35.48 -22.51 13.95
C SER A 231 -35.88 -21.04 13.78
N VAL A 232 -36.57 -20.47 14.78
CA VAL A 232 -36.96 -19.05 14.77
C VAL A 232 -35.73 -18.14 14.82
N PHE A 233 -34.75 -18.45 15.68
CA PHE A 233 -33.52 -17.67 15.79
C PHE A 233 -32.74 -17.64 14.48
N ILE A 234 -32.50 -18.81 13.87
CA ILE A 234 -31.77 -18.92 12.59
C ILE A 234 -32.51 -18.18 11.48
N GLN A 235 -33.84 -18.28 11.40
CA GLN A 235 -34.62 -17.58 10.38
C GLN A 235 -34.41 -16.05 10.46
N HIS A 236 -34.47 -15.47 11.66
CA HIS A 236 -34.26 -14.03 11.85
C HIS A 236 -32.81 -13.63 11.61
N LEU A 237 -31.85 -14.48 12.01
CA LEU A 237 -30.44 -14.23 11.75
C LEU A 237 -30.15 -14.21 10.25
N VAL A 238 -30.70 -15.16 9.49
CA VAL A 238 -30.58 -15.19 8.03
C VAL A 238 -31.24 -13.96 7.39
N GLU A 239 -32.39 -13.49 7.89
CA GLU A 239 -33.01 -12.24 7.42
C GLU A 239 -32.07 -11.03 7.65
N CYS A 240 -31.37 -10.97 8.79
CA CYS A 240 -30.38 -9.94 9.07
C CYS A 240 -29.14 -10.05 8.17
N GLU A 241 -28.59 -11.25 7.99
CA GLU A 241 -27.41 -11.48 7.16
C GLU A 241 -27.67 -11.17 5.68
N VAL A 242 -28.85 -11.52 5.16
CA VAL A 242 -29.23 -11.17 3.78
C VAL A 242 -29.28 -9.65 3.62
N LEU A 243 -29.84 -8.93 4.60
CA LEU A 243 -29.84 -7.46 4.58
C LEU A 243 -28.42 -6.88 4.71
N GLY A 244 -27.59 -7.45 5.57
CA GLY A 244 -26.19 -7.08 5.75
C GLY A 244 -25.38 -7.25 4.48
N LEU A 245 -25.52 -8.40 3.81
CA LEU A 245 -24.86 -8.70 2.55
C LEU A 245 -25.32 -7.77 1.42
N ILE A 246 -26.63 -7.53 1.27
CA ILE A 246 -27.15 -6.57 0.28
C ILE A 246 -26.59 -5.18 0.58
N GLY A 247 -26.57 -4.76 1.84
CA GLY A 247 -25.99 -3.48 2.26
C GLY A 247 -24.49 -3.41 1.95
N GLY A 248 -23.73 -4.47 2.19
CA GLY A 248 -22.31 -4.57 1.86
C GLY A 248 -22.05 -4.46 0.37
N VAL A 249 -22.80 -5.19 -0.47
CA VAL A 249 -22.68 -5.13 -1.93
C VAL A 249 -23.01 -3.73 -2.46
N VAL A 250 -24.09 -3.11 -1.96
CA VAL A 250 -24.44 -1.74 -2.33
C VAL A 250 -23.37 -0.76 -1.86
N GLY A 251 -22.83 -0.94 -0.65
CA GLY A 251 -21.74 -0.13 -0.10
C GLY A 251 -20.49 -0.18 -0.97
N VAL A 252 -20.04 -1.36 -1.36
CA VAL A 252 -18.91 -1.54 -2.30
C VAL A 252 -19.20 -0.85 -3.63
N GLY A 253 -20.41 -0.99 -4.17
CA GLY A 253 -20.81 -0.30 -5.41
C GLY A 253 -20.74 1.22 -5.30
N LEU A 254 -21.18 1.78 -4.17
CA LEU A 254 -21.07 3.22 -3.88
C LEU A 254 -19.62 3.65 -3.70
N SER A 255 -18.78 2.84 -3.06
CA SER A 255 -17.33 3.11 -2.93
C SER A 255 -16.64 3.16 -4.28
N LEU A 256 -16.95 2.24 -5.19
CA LEU A 256 -16.43 2.26 -6.57
C LEU A 256 -16.85 3.52 -7.33
N LEU A 257 -18.11 3.94 -7.19
CA LEU A 257 -18.61 5.17 -7.79
C LEU A 257 -17.86 6.40 -7.23
N ALA A 258 -17.68 6.46 -5.90
CA ALA A 258 -16.97 7.54 -5.22
C ALA A 258 -15.51 7.60 -5.67
N LEU A 259 -14.82 6.46 -5.75
CA LEU A 259 -13.44 6.38 -6.24
C LEU A 259 -13.31 6.84 -7.68
N LYS A 260 -14.24 6.43 -8.55
CA LYS A 260 -14.26 6.90 -9.94
C LYS A 260 -14.44 8.41 -10.03
N LEU A 261 -15.25 9.00 -9.14
CA LEU A 261 -15.42 10.45 -9.07
C LEU A 261 -14.16 11.14 -8.56
N ILE A 262 -13.53 10.62 -7.51
CA ILE A 262 -12.28 11.13 -6.95
C ILE A 262 -11.16 11.09 -8.00
N ASN A 263 -10.95 9.97 -8.67
CA ASN A 263 -9.92 9.84 -9.71
C ASN A 263 -10.11 10.82 -10.88
N ARG A 264 -11.35 11.25 -11.16
CA ARG A 264 -11.63 12.30 -12.16
C ARG A 264 -11.42 13.72 -11.64
N LEU A 265 -11.50 13.94 -10.33
CA LEU A 265 -11.28 15.25 -9.74
C LEU A 265 -9.79 15.51 -9.50
N PHE A 266 -9.01 14.45 -9.24
CA PHE A 266 -7.58 14.50 -8.93
C PHE A 266 -6.74 13.92 -10.07
N GLU A 267 -7.17 14.12 -11.32
CA GLU A 267 -6.47 13.62 -12.51
C GLU A 267 -4.96 13.91 -12.40
N ASN A 268 -4.13 12.85 -12.38
CA ASN A 268 -2.67 12.81 -12.45
C ASN A 268 -1.85 12.82 -11.14
N GLU A 269 -2.44 12.76 -9.94
CA GLU A 269 -1.63 12.67 -8.70
C GLU A 269 -1.68 11.31 -8.00
N VAL A 270 -2.85 10.65 -7.94
CA VAL A 270 -2.98 9.36 -7.24
C VAL A 270 -4.05 8.52 -7.93
N SER A 271 -3.73 7.26 -8.23
CA SER A 271 -4.68 6.31 -8.78
C SER A 271 -5.29 5.46 -7.65
N PHE A 272 -6.50 5.82 -7.20
CA PHE A 272 -7.17 5.08 -6.14
C PHE A 272 -7.95 3.89 -6.70
N HIS A 273 -7.72 2.70 -6.16
CA HIS A 273 -8.36 1.46 -6.58
C HIS A 273 -8.86 0.66 -5.37
N LEU A 274 -9.85 -0.21 -5.57
CA LEU A 274 -10.19 -1.25 -4.61
C LEU A 274 -9.53 -2.56 -5.04
N ASP A 275 -8.66 -3.08 -4.19
CA ASP A 275 -8.18 -4.45 -4.31
C ASP A 275 -9.25 -5.44 -3.82
N LEU A 276 -9.19 -6.68 -4.33
CA LEU A 276 -10.05 -7.79 -3.95
C LEU A 276 -10.04 -8.01 -2.43
N ASN A 277 -8.88 -7.87 -1.77
CA ASN A 277 -8.76 -7.98 -0.33
C ASN A 277 -9.60 -6.93 0.42
N MET A 278 -9.64 -5.68 -0.08
CA MET A 278 -10.45 -4.62 0.50
C MET A 278 -11.95 -4.88 0.32
N VAL A 279 -12.34 -5.39 -0.86
CA VAL A 279 -13.73 -5.78 -1.13
C VAL A 279 -14.17 -6.91 -0.21
N LEU A 280 -13.35 -7.96 -0.07
CA LEU A 280 -13.62 -9.07 0.84
C LEU A 280 -13.70 -8.60 2.30
N ALA A 281 -12.79 -7.71 2.73
CA ALA A 281 -12.83 -7.12 4.06
C ALA A 281 -14.11 -6.31 4.30
N ALA A 282 -14.56 -5.51 3.32
CA ALA A 282 -15.80 -4.74 3.42
C ALA A 282 -17.04 -5.65 3.51
N LEU A 283 -17.10 -6.71 2.71
CA LEU A 283 -18.18 -7.70 2.77
C LEU A 283 -18.16 -8.46 4.11
N MET A 284 -17.00 -8.90 4.57
CA MET A 284 -16.85 -9.53 5.88
C MET A 284 -17.29 -8.60 7.01
N LEU A 285 -16.93 -7.33 6.95
CA LEU A 285 -17.33 -6.33 7.94
C LEU A 285 -18.86 -6.10 7.92
N SER A 286 -19.49 -6.14 6.74
CA SER A 286 -20.95 -6.05 6.62
C SER A 286 -21.68 -7.24 7.25
N LEU A 287 -21.14 -8.45 7.11
CA LEU A 287 -21.66 -9.66 7.75
C LEU A 287 -21.48 -9.59 9.27
N VAL A 288 -20.30 -9.17 9.75
CA VAL A 288 -20.06 -8.98 11.19
C VAL A 288 -21.03 -7.94 11.77
N ALA A 289 -21.26 -6.83 11.07
CA ALA A 289 -22.23 -5.81 11.50
C ALA A 289 -23.66 -6.36 11.52
N GLY A 290 -24.08 -7.10 10.48
CA GLY A 290 -25.38 -7.78 10.42
C GLY A 290 -25.59 -8.77 11.57
N LEU A 291 -24.56 -9.54 11.88
CA LEU A 291 -24.57 -10.53 12.95
C LEU A 291 -24.71 -9.86 14.32
N VAL A 292 -23.81 -8.91 14.62
CA VAL A 292 -23.82 -8.17 15.89
C VAL A 292 -25.17 -7.48 16.10
N ALA A 293 -25.71 -6.87 15.04
CA ALA A 293 -26.95 -6.16 15.13
C ALA A 293 -28.20 -7.07 15.20
N GLY A 294 -28.14 -8.26 14.58
CA GLY A 294 -29.23 -9.22 14.51
C GLY A 294 -29.36 -10.13 15.73
N VAL A 295 -28.24 -10.48 16.38
CA VAL A 295 -28.22 -11.46 17.48
C VAL A 295 -29.09 -11.03 18.67
N TYR A 296 -28.99 -9.78 19.12
CA TYR A 296 -29.75 -9.30 20.28
C TYR A 296 -31.28 -9.30 20.03
N PRO A 297 -31.80 -8.69 18.93
CA PRO A 297 -33.20 -8.77 18.57
C PRO A 297 -33.73 -10.21 18.41
N ALA A 298 -32.98 -11.07 17.69
CA ALA A 298 -33.37 -12.45 17.45
C ALA A 298 -33.42 -13.27 18.75
N TRP A 299 -32.47 -13.04 19.67
CA TRP A 299 -32.48 -13.67 20.99
C TRP A 299 -33.66 -13.20 21.84
N ARG A 300 -33.97 -11.89 21.81
CA ARG A 300 -35.06 -11.31 22.60
C ARG A 300 -36.42 -11.88 22.19
N ILE A 301 -36.73 -11.96 20.89
CA ILE A 301 -38.02 -12.49 20.41
C ILE A 301 -38.20 -13.97 20.76
N CYS A 302 -37.13 -14.77 20.71
CA CYS A 302 -37.18 -16.20 21.05
C CYS A 302 -37.53 -16.45 22.53
N ARG A 303 -37.33 -15.44 23.40
CA ARG A 303 -37.62 -15.52 24.85
C ARG A 303 -39.00 -14.98 25.24
N VAL A 304 -39.74 -14.33 24.34
CA VAL A 304 -41.07 -13.84 24.70
C VAL A 304 -42.06 -15.03 24.82
N PRO A 305 -42.85 -15.12 25.90
CA PRO A 305 -43.83 -16.21 26.08
C PRO A 305 -44.96 -16.13 25.04
N PRO A 306 -45.33 -17.24 24.37
CA PRO A 306 -46.45 -17.24 23.41
C PRO A 306 -47.78 -16.81 24.04
N ALA A 307 -47.98 -17.16 25.32
CA ALA A 307 -49.20 -16.87 26.07
C ALA A 307 -49.50 -15.37 26.24
N ASN A 308 -48.49 -14.50 26.13
CA ASN A 308 -48.69 -13.05 26.26
C ASN A 308 -49.34 -12.44 25.03
N TYR A 309 -49.21 -13.05 23.84
CA TYR A 309 -49.78 -12.51 22.60
C TYR A 309 -51.07 -13.19 22.16
N LEU A 310 -51.31 -14.44 22.62
CA LEU A 310 -52.56 -15.17 22.37
C LEU A 310 -53.76 -14.66 23.17
N LYS A 311 -53.56 -13.80 24.19
CA LYS A 311 -54.64 -13.18 24.97
C LYS A 311 -55.16 -11.86 24.37
N LEU A 312 -54.52 -11.36 23.31
CA LEU A 312 -54.80 -10.06 22.69
C LEU A 312 -55.60 -10.17 21.37
N GLN A 313 -55.98 -11.39 20.97
CA GLN A 313 -56.94 -11.68 19.89
C GLN A 313 -58.17 -12.35 20.48
#